data_AF-A0A524NR03-F1
#
_entry.id   AF-A0A524NR03-F1
#
_cell.length_a   1.000
_cell.length_b   1.000
_cell.length_c   1.000
_cell.angle_alpha   90.00
_cell.angle_beta   90.00
_cell.angle_gamma   90.00
#
_symmetry.space_group_name_H-M   'P 1'
#
loop_
_entity.id
_entity.type
_entity.pdbx_description
1 polymer ?
#
loop_
_entity_poly.entity_id
_entity_poly.type
_entity_poly.pdbx_seq_one_letter_code
_entity_poly.pdbx_strand_id
1 'polypeptide(L)'
;MAAYAAMPMNVNEPRKPSLLQALVPIAVLICLLVLNVSYFGDHTLDGANQFALILASAVAGVIAITLGVKWTHIRTSMVNSISSAMPSILILLMIGALAGTWLLSGV
;
A
#
# COMPACT_ATOMS: atom_id res chain seq x y z
N MET A 1 -28.21 44.25 3.40
CA MET A 1 -28.48 43.42 4.60
C MET A 1 -28.79 41.99 4.12
N ALA A 2 -27.92 41.34 3.35
CA ALA A 2 -26.67 40.67 3.73
C ALA A 2 -26.88 39.50 4.72
N ALA A 3 -27.67 38.51 4.33
CA ALA A 3 -27.68 37.20 4.96
C ALA A 3 -26.44 36.41 4.47
N TYR A 4 -25.29 36.66 5.12
CA TYR A 4 -24.11 35.81 5.00
C TYR A 4 -24.39 34.53 5.82
N ALA A 5 -25.13 33.59 5.22
CA ALA A 5 -25.39 32.30 5.82
C ALA A 5 -24.05 31.55 5.95
N ALA A 6 -23.57 31.42 7.19
CA ALA A 6 -22.37 30.67 7.51
C ALA A 6 -22.47 29.25 6.92
N MET A 7 -21.57 28.95 5.99
CA MET A 7 -21.42 27.61 5.42
C MET A 7 -21.07 26.63 6.55
N PRO A 8 -21.80 25.52 6.73
CA PRO A 8 -21.51 24.58 7.80
C PRO A 8 -20.13 23.95 7.55
N MET A 9 -19.18 24.25 8.43
CA MET A 9 -17.88 23.58 8.46
C MET A 9 -18.11 22.10 8.74
N ASN A 10 -17.85 21.24 7.76
CA ASN A 10 -17.90 19.80 7.92
C ASN A 10 -16.80 19.35 8.89
N VAL A 11 -17.19 19.04 10.13
CA VAL A 11 -16.33 18.70 11.27
C VAL A 11 -15.75 17.27 11.24
N ASN A 12 -15.52 16.67 10.08
CA ASN A 12 -15.00 15.28 9.99
C ASN A 12 -13.93 15.10 8.91
N GLU A 13 -12.92 15.97 8.87
CA GLU A 13 -11.69 15.65 8.13
C GLU A 13 -10.81 14.72 8.97
N PRO A 14 -10.39 13.55 8.45
CA PRO A 14 -9.48 12.66 9.17
C PRO A 14 -8.18 13.39 9.48
N ARG A 15 -7.68 13.21 10.70
CA ARG A 15 -6.46 13.88 11.18
C ARG A 15 -5.30 13.47 10.28
N LYS A 16 -4.55 14.45 9.76
CA LYS A 16 -3.37 14.15 8.93
C LYS A 16 -2.33 13.40 9.77
N PRO A 17 -1.76 12.30 9.28
CA PRO A 17 -0.70 11.59 9.98
C PRO A 17 0.52 12.50 10.15
N SER A 18 1.10 12.46 11.34
CA SER A 18 2.41 13.06 11.58
C SER A 18 3.47 12.30 10.78
N LEU A 19 4.54 12.99 10.37
CA LEU A 19 5.65 12.39 9.61
C LEU A 19 6.24 11.17 10.34
N LEU A 20 6.30 11.23 11.68
CA LEU A 20 6.74 10.09 12.50
C LEU A 20 5.80 8.89 12.39
N GLN A 21 4.47 9.11 12.37
CA GLN A 21 3.49 8.03 12.24
C GLN A 21 3.53 7.38 10.86
N ALA A 22 3.80 8.16 9.81
CA ALA A 22 3.95 7.65 8.45
C ALA A 22 5.24 6.82 8.26
N LEU A 23 6.30 7.13 9.01
CA LEU A 23 7.57 6.38 8.97
C LEU A 23 7.49 5.03 9.69
N VAL A 24 6.63 4.87 10.70
CA VAL A 24 6.60 3.65 11.53
C VAL A 24 6.37 2.37 10.69
N PRO A 25 5.34 2.28 9.81
CA PRO A 25 5.14 1.07 9.01
C PRO A 25 6.29 0.78 8.05
N ILE A 26 6.94 1.82 7.53
CA ILE A 26 8.08 1.71 6.62
C ILE A 26 9.29 1.16 7.36
N ALA A 27 9.59 1.71 8.55
CA ALA A 27 10.67 1.24 9.39
C ALA A 27 10.47 -0.22 9.83
N VAL A 28 9.23 -0.58 10.20
CA VAL A 28 8.86 -1.98 10.53
C VAL A 28 9.08 -2.90 9.33
N LEU A 29 8.63 -2.49 8.14
CA LEU A 29 8.82 -3.28 6.91
C LEU A 29 10.30 -3.50 6.59
N ILE A 30 11.11 -2.45 6.61
CA ILE A 30 12.55 -2.54 6.33
C ILE A 30 13.24 -3.45 7.35
N CYS A 31 12.93 -3.28 8.64
CA CYS A 31 13.48 -4.13 9.70
C CYS A 31 13.12 -5.60 9.49
N LEU A 32 11.85 -5.88 9.19
CA LEU A 32 11.39 -7.24 8.91
C LEU A 32 12.07 -7.85 7.69
N LEU A 33 12.25 -7.09 6.59
CA LEU A 33 12.93 -7.57 5.40
C LEU A 33 14.42 -7.85 5.65
N VAL A 34 15.11 -7.00 6.40
CA VAL A 34 16.53 -7.22 6.76
C VAL A 34 16.66 -8.47 7.62
N LEU A 35 15.81 -8.65 8.63
CA LEU A 35 15.77 -9.87 9.44
C LEU A 35 15.45 -11.10 8.59
N ASN A 36 14.54 -10.95 7.62
CA ASN A 36 14.15 -12.00 6.70
C ASN A 36 15.35 -12.54 5.92
N VAL A 37 16.06 -11.64 5.24
CA VAL A 37 17.24 -11.98 4.43
C VAL A 37 18.36 -12.53 5.30
N SER A 38 18.55 -11.97 6.50
CA SER A 38 19.59 -12.43 7.42
C SER A 38 19.34 -13.84 7.97
N TYR A 39 18.09 -14.26 8.15
CA TYR A 39 17.75 -15.58 8.72
C TYR A 39 17.45 -16.64 7.66
N PHE A 40 16.78 -16.29 6.57
CA PHE A 40 16.29 -17.24 5.57
C PHE A 40 17.13 -17.28 4.28
N GLY A 41 18.07 -16.35 4.09
CA GLY A 41 18.94 -16.32 2.91
C GLY A 41 18.13 -16.34 1.59
N ASP A 42 18.35 -17.35 0.76
CA ASP A 42 17.68 -17.48 -0.54
C ASP A 42 16.22 -17.97 -0.45
N HIS A 43 15.78 -18.49 0.72
CA HIS A 43 14.40 -18.96 0.96
C HIS A 43 13.42 -17.83 1.33
N THR A 44 13.84 -16.57 1.23
CA THR A 44 13.01 -15.38 1.54
C THR A 44 11.72 -15.29 0.71
N LEU A 45 11.70 -15.93 -0.46
CA LEU A 45 10.57 -15.95 -1.39
C LEU A 45 9.49 -16.98 -1.01
N ASP A 46 9.78 -17.95 -0.14
CA ASP A 46 8.89 -19.08 0.17
C ASP A 46 7.71 -18.73 1.12
N GLY A 47 7.56 -17.46 1.51
CA GLY A 47 6.47 -17.02 2.39
C GLY A 47 6.86 -15.84 3.27
N ALA A 48 8.15 -15.70 3.53
CA ALA A 48 8.67 -14.85 4.58
C ALA A 48 8.47 -13.35 4.23
N ASN A 49 8.57 -12.97 2.96
CA ASN A 49 8.21 -11.63 2.47
C ASN A 49 6.70 -11.33 2.56
N GLN A 50 5.83 -12.30 2.26
CA GLN A 50 4.38 -12.12 2.34
C GLN A 50 3.96 -11.87 3.80
N PHE A 51 4.55 -12.58 4.76
CA PHE A 51 4.34 -12.33 6.19
C PHE A 51 4.81 -10.93 6.62
N ALA A 52 5.98 -10.49 6.16
CA ALA A 52 6.50 -9.16 6.48
C ALA A 52 5.57 -8.03 6.00
N LEU A 53 5.03 -8.15 4.78
CA LEU A 53 4.09 -7.19 4.21
C LEU A 53 2.77 -7.15 5.00
N ILE A 54 2.24 -8.30 5.39
CA ILE A 54 1.00 -8.38 6.19
C ILE A 54 1.20 -7.72 7.57
N LEU A 55 2.34 -7.98 8.23
CA LEU A 55 2.65 -7.38 9.53
C LEU A 55 2.81 -5.85 9.43
N ALA A 56 3.56 -5.37 8.43
CA ALA A 56 3.71 -3.94 8.20
C ALA A 56 2.36 -3.25 7.88
N SER A 57 1.50 -3.91 7.09
CA SER A 57 0.14 -3.44 6.80
C SER A 57 -0.74 -3.41 8.04
N ALA A 58 -0.63 -4.41 8.92
CA ALA A 58 -1.36 -4.42 10.19
C ALA A 58 -0.95 -3.24 11.09
N VAL A 59 0.35 -2.94 11.18
CA VAL A 59 0.84 -1.75 11.92
C VAL A 59 0.29 -0.46 11.32
N ALA A 60 0.32 -0.31 9.98
CA ALA A 60 -0.29 0.84 9.30
C ALA A 60 -1.80 0.94 9.58
N GLY A 61 -2.51 -0.19 9.60
CA GLY A 61 -3.94 -0.26 9.92
C GLY A 61 -4.26 0.18 11.34
N VAL A 62 -3.46 -0.26 12.33
CA VAL A 62 -3.60 0.19 13.73
C VAL A 62 -3.42 1.70 13.82
N ILE A 63 -2.40 2.25 13.16
CA ILE A 63 -2.17 3.70 13.12
C ILE A 63 -3.38 4.41 12.50
N ALA A 64 -3.89 3.95 11.35
CA ALA A 64 -5.06 4.54 10.71
C ALA A 64 -6.31 4.55 11.61
N ILE A 65 -6.53 3.49 12.40
CA ILE A 65 -7.63 3.42 13.37
C ILE A 65 -7.42 4.44 14.51
N THR A 66 -6.19 4.56 15.04
CA THR A 66 -5.87 5.56 16.09
C THR A 66 -6.03 7.00 15.62
N LEU A 67 -5.93 7.25 14.31
CA LEU A 67 -6.16 8.57 13.70
C LEU A 67 -7.65 8.84 13.42
N GLY A 68 -8.53 7.89 13.73
CA GLY A 68 -9.98 8.01 13.50
C GLY A 68 -10.40 7.83 12.05
N VAL A 69 -9.56 7.19 11.21
CA VAL A 69 -9.91 6.92 9.82
C VAL A 69 -10.99 5.83 9.77
N LYS A 70 -12.11 6.11 9.10
CA LYS A 70 -13.20 5.14 8.93
C LYS A 70 -12.72 3.95 8.09
N TRP A 71 -13.10 2.74 8.49
CA TRP A 71 -12.79 1.51 7.74
C TRP A 71 -13.21 1.55 6.27
N THR A 72 -14.36 2.16 5.96
CA THR A 72 -14.82 2.35 4.59
C THR A 72 -13.82 3.16 3.76
N HIS A 73 -13.25 4.21 4.35
CA HIS A 73 -12.22 5.01 3.69
C HIS A 73 -10.93 4.23 3.49
N ILE A 74 -10.48 3.46 4.48
CA ILE A 74 -9.29 2.59 4.36
C ILE A 74 -9.46 1.60 3.19
N ARG A 75 -10.59 0.91 3.13
CA ARG A 75 -10.91 -0.05 2.07
C ARG A 75 -10.95 0.62 0.69
N THR A 76 -11.65 1.74 0.55
CA THR A 76 -11.74 2.46 -0.73
C THR A 76 -10.36 2.92 -1.18
N SER A 77 -9.54 3.44 -0.27
CA SER A 77 -8.15 3.83 -0.59
C SER A 77 -7.30 2.64 -1.04
N MET A 78 -7.41 1.48 -0.39
CA MET A 78 -6.71 0.26 -0.83
C MET A 78 -7.12 -0.17 -2.24
N VAL A 79 -8.42 -0.20 -2.54
CA VAL A 79 -8.93 -0.56 -3.88
C VAL A 79 -8.49 0.45 -4.94
N ASN A 80 -8.45 1.74 -4.60
CA ASN A 80 -7.96 2.79 -5.48
C ASN A 80 -6.46 2.63 -5.78
N SER A 81 -5.64 2.30 -4.78
CA SER A 81 -4.21 2.03 -4.98
C SER A 81 -3.97 0.85 -5.91
N ILE A 82 -4.73 -0.25 -5.73
CA ILE A 82 -4.65 -1.41 -6.63
C ILE A 82 -5.10 -1.01 -8.04
N SER A 83 -6.26 -0.38 -8.16
CA SER A 83 -6.82 0.07 -9.44
C SER A 83 -5.88 1.00 -10.20
N SER A 84 -5.16 1.88 -9.50
CA SER A 84 -4.18 2.79 -10.11
C SER A 84 -2.96 2.05 -10.67
N ALA A 85 -2.61 0.88 -10.13
CA ALA A 85 -1.48 0.08 -10.60
C ALA A 85 -1.88 -0.92 -11.73
N MET A 86 -3.17 -1.25 -11.85
CA MET A 86 -3.67 -2.23 -12.82
C MET A 86 -3.27 -1.94 -14.27
N PRO A 87 -3.38 -0.71 -14.82
CA PRO A 87 -3.00 -0.44 -16.21
C PRO A 87 -1.53 -0.76 -16.47
N SER A 88 -0.64 -0.40 -15.54
CA SER A 88 0.79 -0.70 -15.65
C SER A 88 1.07 -2.20 -15.64
N ILE A 89 0.40 -2.95 -14.74
CA ILE A 89 0.52 -4.41 -14.67
C ILE A 89 0.08 -5.06 -15.99
N LEU A 90 -1.03 -4.60 -16.58
CA LEU A 90 -1.54 -5.13 -17.85
C LEU A 90 -0.58 -4.84 -19.01
N ILE A 91 0.01 -3.65 -19.08
CA ILE A 91 1.01 -3.31 -20.10
C ILE A 91 2.25 -4.20 -19.96
N LEU A 92 2.77 -4.34 -18.73
CA LEU A 92 3.92 -5.20 -18.44
C LEU A 92 3.63 -6.66 -18.82
N LEU A 93 2.43 -7.15 -18.54
CA LEU A 93 1.99 -8.50 -18.91
C LEU A 93 1.94 -8.68 -20.44
N MET A 94 1.39 -7.70 -21.17
CA MET A 94 1.32 -7.75 -22.64
C MET A 94 2.71 -7.76 -23.28
N ILE A 95 3.63 -6.91 -22.78
CA ILE A 95 5.01 -6.89 -23.27
C ILE A 95 5.72 -8.21 -22.96
N GLY A 96 5.56 -8.75 -21.75
CA GLY A 96 6.12 -10.03 -21.36
C GLY A 96 5.60 -11.19 -22.20
N ALA A 97 4.29 -11.22 -22.47
CA ALA A 97 3.68 -12.21 -23.34
C ALA A 97 4.23 -12.14 -24.77
N LEU A 98 4.34 -10.93 -25.35
CA LEU A 98 4.92 -10.73 -26.68
C LEU A 98 6.37 -11.21 -26.74
N ALA A 99 7.21 -10.78 -25.80
CA ALA A 99 8.61 -11.20 -25.73
C ALA A 99 8.74 -12.72 -25.57
N GLY A 100 7.87 -13.32 -24.75
CA GLY A 100 7.78 -14.78 -24.60
C GLY A 100 7.44 -15.49 -25.90
N THR A 101 6.48 -14.96 -26.69
CA THR A 101 6.12 -15.55 -27.99
C THR A 101 7.26 -15.48 -29.03
N TRP A 102 8.07 -14.43 -29.02
CA TRP A 102 9.28 -14.35 -29.87
C TRP A 102 10.33 -15.38 -29.47
N LEU A 103 10.60 -15.51 -28.17
CA LEU A 103 11.56 -16.49 -27.65
C LEU A 103 11.13 -17.92 -27.99
N LEU A 104 9.83 -18.24 -27.87
CA LEU A 104 9.28 -19.53 -28.29
C LEU A 104 9.30 -19.75 -29.81
N SER A 105 9.27 -18.69 -30.61
CA SER A 105 9.35 -18.77 -32.08
C SER A 105 10.78 -19.03 -32.59
N GLY A 106 11.77 -19.07 -31.69
CA GLY A 106 13.15 -19.39 -32.03
C GLY A 106 13.91 -18.26 -32.73
N VAL A 107 13.41 -17.02 -32.62
CA VAL A 107 14.17 -15.79 -32.91
C VAL A 107 15.19 -15.58 -31.80
#